data_AF-A0A661QG76-F1
#
_entry.id   AF-A0A661QG76-F1
#
_cell.length_a   1.000
_cell.length_b   1.000
_cell.length_c   1.000
_cell.angle_alpha   90.00
_cell.angle_beta   90.00
_cell.angle_gamma   90.00
#
_symmetry.space_group_name_H-M   'P 1'
#
loop_
_entity.id
_entity.type
_entity.pdbx_description
1 polymer ?
#
loop_
_entity_poly.entity_id
_entity_poly.type
_entity_poly.pdbx_seq_one_letter_code
_entity_poly.pdbx_strand_id
1 'polypeptide(L)'
;MLRPEMHGFFEDEVAKLRNTYGDFILINTNFNHINAFYPVQGLFLPVTKPGEIPKFGRSARGMTREFAEGFRDHKQGIFENFKKLIPSLESAFPGYTIVVRPHPTEKHEVYHDIAAQCERVHVTNEGNVIPWLRAAKALIHNGCTTGVEAFVMHLPAISYRATANDYYDCGFYGLPNQLSHQCFNFEELRKTLESILSEELGTVDNNSLIDHYLAARSGPLACERIVDVLEKISADQFRRPEPALKDRMDGCLRATTRRLIKRFLSYLPDSHNRPEFHRHRYPDISLAAMSERVLRIKQALGDSNELKVKQISKETFQISPE
;
A
#
# COMPACT_ATOMS: atom_id res chain seq x y z
N MET A 1 4.32 1.21 -12.94
CA MET A 1 4.43 2.42 -12.09
C MET A 1 5.76 2.50 -11.34
N LEU A 2 6.29 1.41 -10.79
CA LEU A 2 7.58 1.42 -10.06
C LEU A 2 8.83 1.53 -10.96
N ARG A 3 8.70 1.16 -12.24
CA ARG A 3 9.80 1.15 -13.21
C ARG A 3 10.21 2.59 -13.61
N PRO A 4 11.50 2.85 -13.90
CA PRO A 4 12.01 4.19 -14.19
C PRO A 4 11.25 4.97 -15.27
N GLU A 5 10.86 4.32 -16.36
CA GLU A 5 10.09 4.93 -17.45
C GLU A 5 8.70 5.43 -17.03
N MET A 6 8.15 4.93 -15.92
CA MET A 6 6.87 5.39 -15.38
C MET A 6 7.03 6.48 -14.31
N HIS A 7 8.26 6.84 -13.92
CA HIS A 7 8.49 7.79 -12.83
C HIS A 7 7.93 9.17 -13.13
N GLY A 8 8.00 9.61 -14.39
CA GLY A 8 7.47 10.91 -14.85
C GLY A 8 5.98 11.11 -14.56
N PHE A 9 5.20 10.04 -14.41
CA PHE A 9 3.78 10.12 -14.05
C PHE A 9 3.52 10.84 -12.71
N PHE A 10 4.49 10.77 -11.78
CA PHE A 10 4.38 11.30 -10.42
C PHE A 10 5.27 12.52 -10.17
N GLU A 11 5.87 13.12 -11.19
CA GLU A 11 6.90 14.15 -11.00
C GLU A 11 6.36 15.39 -10.28
N ASP A 12 5.15 15.83 -10.63
CA ASP A 12 4.48 16.97 -10.00
C ASP A 12 4.22 16.70 -8.50
N GLU A 13 3.74 15.50 -8.15
CA GLU A 13 3.55 15.10 -6.77
C GLU A 13 4.88 15.03 -6.00
N VAL A 14 5.92 14.47 -6.62
CA VAL A 14 7.26 14.40 -6.01
C VAL A 14 7.82 15.79 -5.74
N ALA A 15 7.71 16.71 -6.71
CA ALA A 15 8.13 18.09 -6.55
C ALA A 15 7.36 18.80 -5.44
N LYS A 16 6.03 18.62 -5.38
CA LYS A 16 5.20 19.18 -4.30
C LYS A 16 5.64 18.65 -2.93
N LEU A 17 5.93 17.35 -2.81
CA LEU A 17 6.36 16.74 -1.55
C LEU A 17 7.72 17.30 -1.10
N ARG A 18 8.70 17.39 -2.00
CA ARG A 18 10.01 17.97 -1.71
C ARG A 18 9.91 19.45 -1.28
N ASN A 19 9.07 20.23 -1.96
CA ASN A 19 8.83 21.63 -1.58
C ASN A 19 8.15 21.76 -0.22
N THR A 20 7.30 20.80 0.16
CA THR A 20 6.53 20.87 1.42
C THR A 20 7.35 20.39 2.62
N TYR A 21 8.10 19.29 2.47
CA TYR A 21 8.76 18.60 3.57
C TYR A 21 10.28 18.74 3.57
N GLY A 22 10.87 19.27 2.49
CA GLY A 22 12.32 19.32 2.31
C GLY A 22 12.92 17.92 2.17
N ASP A 23 14.10 17.73 2.74
CA ASP A 23 14.71 16.42 2.89
C ASP A 23 14.07 15.68 4.07
N PHE A 24 13.49 14.51 3.81
CA PHE A 24 12.76 13.76 4.83
C PHE A 24 13.05 12.26 4.84
N ILE A 25 12.93 11.70 6.04
CA ILE A 25 12.94 10.26 6.31
C ILE A 25 11.48 9.80 6.40
N LEU A 26 11.15 8.76 5.64
CA LEU A 26 9.79 8.22 5.57
C LEU A 26 9.63 7.02 6.51
N ILE A 27 8.59 7.01 7.33
CA ILE A 27 8.23 5.89 8.20
C ILE A 27 6.87 5.33 7.75
N ASN A 28 6.84 4.12 7.21
CA ASN A 28 5.58 3.44 6.90
C ASN A 28 5.26 2.39 7.96
N THR A 29 4.06 2.45 8.51
CA THR A 29 3.62 1.51 9.55
C THR A 29 2.70 0.42 8.99
N ASN A 30 2.61 -0.69 9.73
CA ASN A 30 1.75 -1.82 9.40
C ASN A 30 1.25 -2.49 10.70
N PHE A 31 0.52 -1.72 11.52
CA PHE A 31 0.00 -2.16 12.81
C PHE A 31 -1.53 -2.25 12.86
N ASN A 32 -2.17 -2.43 11.70
CA ASN A 32 -3.62 -2.63 11.57
C ASN A 32 -4.19 -3.77 12.44
N HIS A 33 -3.37 -4.74 12.82
CA HIS A 33 -3.78 -5.87 13.66
C HIS A 33 -4.03 -5.51 15.13
N ILE A 34 -3.36 -4.47 15.63
CA ILE A 34 -3.40 -4.05 17.05
C ILE A 34 -3.85 -2.59 17.23
N ASN A 35 -3.69 -1.75 16.20
CA ASN A 35 -4.03 -0.33 16.17
C ASN A 35 -5.10 -0.05 15.09
N ALA A 36 -6.12 -0.89 14.96
CA ALA A 36 -7.15 -0.71 13.92
C ALA A 36 -8.07 0.51 14.19
N PHE A 37 -8.37 1.32 13.17
CA PHE A 37 -9.36 2.40 13.26
C PHE A 37 -10.76 1.85 13.51
N TYR A 38 -11.16 0.81 12.78
CA TYR A 38 -12.36 0.03 13.07
C TYR A 38 -11.98 -1.22 13.86
N PRO A 39 -12.41 -1.37 15.13
CA PRO A 39 -11.91 -2.45 15.98
C PRO A 39 -12.15 -3.86 15.41
N VAL A 40 -13.23 -4.04 14.64
CA VAL A 40 -13.54 -5.31 13.95
C VAL A 40 -12.47 -5.74 12.94
N GLN A 41 -11.59 -4.83 12.49
CA GLN A 41 -10.51 -5.14 11.56
C GLN A 41 -9.25 -5.66 12.27
N GLY A 42 -9.12 -5.48 13.59
CA GLY A 42 -7.98 -5.99 14.36
C GLY A 42 -7.97 -7.52 14.51
N LEU A 43 -6.98 -8.04 15.24
CA LEU A 43 -6.93 -9.45 15.66
C LEU A 43 -8.00 -9.76 16.71
N PHE A 44 -8.22 -8.84 17.64
CA PHE A 44 -9.19 -8.99 18.72
C PHE A 44 -10.07 -7.75 18.83
N LEU A 45 -11.33 -7.98 19.18
CA LEU A 45 -12.24 -6.91 19.57
C LEU A 45 -11.83 -6.36 20.95
N PRO A 46 -11.99 -5.04 21.18
CA PRO A 46 -11.80 -4.44 22.50
C PRO A 46 -12.72 -5.11 23.52
N VAL A 47 -12.19 -5.35 24.71
CA VAL A 47 -12.97 -5.83 25.85
C VAL A 47 -13.45 -4.65 26.69
N THR A 48 -14.65 -4.76 27.25
CA THR A 48 -15.24 -3.70 28.09
C THR A 48 -15.11 -4.00 29.58
N LYS A 49 -14.95 -5.27 29.94
CA LYS A 49 -14.83 -5.73 31.32
C LYS A 49 -13.45 -6.36 31.56
N PRO A 50 -12.76 -5.99 32.65
CA PRO A 50 -11.54 -6.69 33.06
C PRO A 50 -11.79 -8.20 33.21
N GLY A 51 -10.92 -9.02 32.63
CA GLY A 51 -11.03 -10.49 32.68
C GLY A 51 -11.92 -11.11 31.59
N GLU A 52 -12.59 -10.32 30.74
CA GLU A 52 -13.30 -10.84 29.57
C GLU A 52 -12.30 -11.38 28.54
N ILE A 53 -12.58 -12.55 27.97
CA ILE A 53 -11.77 -13.12 26.89
C ILE A 53 -12.07 -12.36 25.60
N PRO A 54 -11.08 -11.67 24.99
CA PRO A 54 -11.31 -10.90 23.76
C PRO A 54 -11.79 -11.81 22.63
N LYS A 55 -12.89 -11.43 21.99
CA LYS A 55 -13.40 -12.12 20.79
C LYS A 55 -12.51 -11.79 19.58
N PHE A 56 -12.45 -12.69 18.62
CA PHE A 56 -11.69 -12.44 17.39
C PHE A 56 -12.30 -11.31 16.55
N GLY A 57 -11.41 -10.45 16.05
CA GLY A 57 -11.69 -9.57 14.92
C GLY A 57 -11.50 -10.30 13.59
N ARG A 58 -11.66 -9.57 12.49
CA ARG A 58 -11.61 -10.13 11.13
C ARG A 58 -10.21 -10.64 10.77
N SER A 59 -9.16 -10.00 11.26
CA SER A 59 -7.78 -10.39 10.92
C SER A 59 -7.35 -11.71 11.58
N ALA A 60 -8.05 -12.18 12.61
CA ALA A 60 -7.79 -13.46 13.26
C ALA A 60 -8.56 -14.64 12.62
N ARG A 61 -9.31 -14.42 11.54
CA ARG A 61 -10.07 -15.50 10.88
C ARG A 61 -9.14 -16.60 10.37
N GLY A 62 -9.38 -17.83 10.82
CA GLY A 62 -8.58 -19.00 10.45
C GLY A 62 -7.32 -19.22 11.30
N MET A 63 -7.05 -18.34 12.29
CA MET A 63 -5.97 -18.53 13.25
C MET A 63 -6.44 -19.34 14.47
N THR A 64 -5.52 -20.09 15.08
CA THR A 64 -5.72 -20.59 16.44
C THR A 64 -5.63 -19.41 17.42
N ARG A 65 -6.21 -19.55 18.61
CA ARG A 65 -6.16 -18.49 19.63
C ARG A 65 -4.74 -18.26 20.11
N GLU A 66 -4.00 -19.33 20.34
CA GLU A 66 -2.61 -19.31 20.79
C GLU A 66 -1.74 -18.52 19.80
N PHE A 67 -1.89 -18.79 18.50
CA PHE A 67 -1.19 -18.05 17.46
C PHE A 67 -1.62 -16.59 17.43
N ALA A 68 -2.92 -16.30 17.46
CA ALA A 68 -3.43 -14.94 17.39
C ALA A 68 -2.98 -14.08 18.59
N GLU A 69 -2.96 -14.65 19.79
CA GLU A 69 -2.51 -13.98 21.02
C GLU A 69 -1.00 -13.70 20.98
N GLY A 70 -0.18 -14.69 20.66
CA GLY A 70 1.26 -14.46 20.54
C GLY A 70 1.61 -13.51 19.40
N PHE A 71 0.87 -13.55 18.29
CA PHE A 71 1.05 -12.61 17.19
C PHE A 71 0.63 -11.17 17.55
N ARG A 72 -0.45 -11.00 18.31
CA ARG A 72 -0.84 -9.71 18.88
C ARG A 72 0.28 -9.15 19.75
N ASP A 73 0.81 -9.96 20.67
CA ASP A 73 1.82 -9.52 21.64
C ASP A 73 3.12 -9.12 20.94
N HIS A 74 3.53 -9.91 19.92
CA HIS A 74 4.66 -9.58 19.07
C HIS A 74 4.47 -8.24 18.34
N LYS A 75 3.33 -8.06 17.65
CA LYS A 75 3.04 -6.81 16.92
C LYS A 75 2.89 -5.61 17.85
N GLN A 76 2.37 -5.82 19.07
CA GLN A 76 2.30 -4.78 20.10
C GLN A 76 3.71 -4.35 20.53
N GLY A 77 4.62 -5.30 20.80
CA GLY A 77 6.00 -4.99 21.17
C GLY A 77 6.71 -4.15 20.10
N ILE A 78 6.57 -4.51 18.82
CA ILE A 78 7.11 -3.73 17.71
C ILE A 78 6.46 -2.33 17.66
N PHE A 79 5.15 -2.24 17.84
CA PHE A 79 4.45 -0.95 17.84
C PHE A 79 4.94 -0.01 18.95
N GLU A 80 5.14 -0.52 20.16
CA GLU A 80 5.75 0.26 21.27
C GLU A 80 7.15 0.77 20.91
N ASN A 81 7.96 -0.03 20.24
CA ASN A 81 9.28 0.40 19.77
C ASN A 81 9.18 1.49 18.69
N PHE A 82 8.22 1.39 17.77
CA PHE A 82 7.99 2.42 16.75
C PHE A 82 7.52 3.75 17.35
N LYS A 83 6.67 3.72 18.37
CA LYS A 83 6.25 4.95 19.07
C LYS A 83 7.43 5.69 19.70
N LYS A 84 8.41 4.97 20.24
CA LYS A 84 9.65 5.54 20.78
C LYS A 84 10.64 5.96 19.69
N LEU A 85 10.64 5.25 18.56
CA LEU A 85 11.53 5.51 17.43
C LEU A 85 11.29 6.90 16.82
N ILE A 86 10.02 7.27 16.63
CA ILE A 86 9.64 8.54 15.97
C ILE A 86 10.33 9.77 16.59
N PRO A 87 10.18 10.06 17.91
CA PRO A 87 10.84 11.21 18.53
C PRO A 87 12.37 11.01 18.62
N SER A 88 12.85 9.77 18.75
CA SER A 88 14.29 9.49 18.79
C SER A 88 14.98 9.84 17.47
N LEU A 89 14.31 9.60 16.34
CA LEU A 89 14.80 9.99 15.01
C LEU A 89 14.85 11.50 14.83
N GLU A 90 13.79 12.21 15.23
CA GLU A 90 13.73 13.67 15.11
C GLU A 90 14.84 14.37 15.92
N SER A 91 15.17 13.81 17.08
CA SER A 91 16.27 14.27 17.93
C SER A 91 17.64 13.96 17.34
N ALA A 92 17.84 12.75 16.81
CA ALA A 92 19.13 12.32 16.26
C ALA A 92 19.46 12.94 14.89
N PHE A 93 18.44 13.33 14.11
CA PHE A 93 18.59 13.82 12.73
C PHE A 93 17.94 15.22 12.57
N PRO A 94 18.49 16.27 13.21
CA PRO A 94 17.85 17.60 13.24
C PRO A 94 17.74 18.29 11.87
N GLY A 95 18.52 17.85 10.87
CA GLY A 95 18.48 18.37 9.50
C GLY A 95 17.40 17.75 8.61
N TYR A 96 16.63 16.79 9.13
CA TYR A 96 15.65 16.03 8.35
C TYR A 96 14.26 16.11 8.97
N THR A 97 13.27 16.24 8.10
CA THR A 97 11.87 16.07 8.47
C THR A 97 11.54 14.59 8.63
N ILE A 98 10.70 14.23 9.60
CA ILE A 98 10.22 12.85 9.78
C ILE A 98 8.77 12.78 9.31
N VAL A 99 8.51 12.02 8.25
CA VAL A 99 7.15 11.80 7.75
C VAL A 99 6.70 10.41 8.16
N VAL A 100 5.71 10.33 9.05
CA VAL A 100 5.04 9.08 9.41
C VAL A 100 3.81 8.90 8.53
N ARG A 101 3.74 7.77 7.82
CA ARG A 101 2.59 7.36 7.03
C ARG A 101 1.95 6.10 7.60
N PRO A 102 0.91 6.27 8.43
CA PRO A 102 0.19 5.13 8.95
C PRO A 102 -0.57 4.38 7.87
N HIS A 103 -0.74 3.06 8.03
CA HIS A 103 -1.62 2.32 7.14
C HIS A 103 -3.06 2.91 7.19
N PRO A 104 -3.81 2.95 6.07
CA PRO A 104 -5.14 3.60 6.05
C PRO A 104 -6.17 3.03 7.03
N THR A 105 -5.98 1.78 7.47
CA THR A 105 -6.86 1.12 8.44
C THR A 105 -6.38 1.25 9.88
N GLU A 106 -5.27 1.94 10.13
CA GLU A 106 -4.77 2.20 11.48
C GLU A 106 -5.45 3.42 12.10
N LYS A 107 -5.50 3.47 13.43
CA LYS A 107 -5.91 4.67 14.17
C LYS A 107 -4.74 5.67 14.15
N HIS A 108 -4.96 6.83 13.53
CA HIS A 108 -3.89 7.81 13.34
C HIS A 108 -3.62 8.68 14.55
N GLU A 109 -4.60 8.81 15.45
CA GLU A 109 -4.54 9.66 16.66
C GLU A 109 -3.27 9.41 17.48
N VAL A 110 -2.88 8.14 17.68
CA VAL A 110 -1.67 7.78 18.43
C VAL A 110 -0.39 8.36 17.83
N TYR A 111 -0.32 8.49 16.50
CA TYR A 111 0.83 9.09 15.83
C TYR A 111 0.76 10.61 15.90
N HIS A 112 -0.43 11.20 15.81
CA HIS A 112 -0.63 12.64 15.99
C HIS A 112 -0.26 13.08 17.41
N ASP A 113 -0.60 12.30 18.44
CA ASP A 113 -0.23 12.59 19.83
C ASP A 113 1.29 12.61 20.03
N ILE A 114 2.02 11.72 19.35
CA ILE A 114 3.48 11.70 19.34
C ILE A 114 4.02 12.91 18.58
N ALA A 115 3.48 13.17 17.39
CA ALA A 115 3.90 14.29 16.55
C ALA A 115 3.64 15.65 17.21
N ALA A 116 2.61 15.79 18.04
CA ALA A 116 2.32 17.01 18.79
C ALA A 116 3.41 17.38 19.81
N GLN A 117 4.29 16.43 20.17
CA GLN A 117 5.43 16.63 21.06
C GLN A 117 6.74 16.88 20.29
N CYS A 118 6.67 16.93 18.96
CA CYS A 118 7.80 17.09 18.06
C CYS A 118 7.58 18.31 17.16
N GLU A 119 8.65 18.92 16.67
CA GLU A 119 8.59 20.08 15.77
C GLU A 119 8.61 19.68 14.29
N ARG A 120 9.31 18.59 13.95
CA ARG A 120 9.61 18.16 12.57
C ARG A 120 8.99 16.81 12.21
N VAL A 121 8.00 16.35 12.99
CA VAL A 121 7.28 15.11 12.70
C VAL A 121 5.93 15.44 12.08
N HIS A 122 5.67 14.91 10.88
CA HIS A 122 4.39 15.03 10.19
C HIS A 122 3.73 13.67 10.02
N VAL A 123 2.43 13.59 10.29
CA VAL A 123 1.65 12.36 10.14
C VAL A 123 0.65 12.55 9.01
N THR A 124 0.73 11.72 7.97
CA THR A 124 -0.17 11.80 6.82
C THR A 124 -0.28 10.47 6.10
N ASN A 125 -1.48 10.13 5.61
CA ASN A 125 -1.67 9.00 4.70
C ASN A 125 -2.03 9.46 3.28
N GLU A 126 -1.84 10.74 2.94
CA GLU A 126 -2.31 11.34 1.70
C GLU A 126 -1.66 10.72 0.45
N GLY A 127 -2.51 10.40 -0.54
CA GLY A 127 -2.07 10.05 -1.89
C GLY A 127 -1.38 8.68 -2.02
N ASN A 128 -0.92 8.40 -3.24
CA ASN A 128 -0.20 7.17 -3.59
C ASN A 128 1.13 7.10 -2.82
N VAL A 129 1.65 5.90 -2.55
CA VAL A 129 2.93 5.72 -1.84
C VAL A 129 4.16 6.01 -2.71
N ILE A 130 4.05 5.81 -4.03
CA ILE A 130 5.16 5.95 -4.98
C ILE A 130 5.78 7.36 -4.96
N PRO A 131 5.01 8.47 -5.03
CA PRO A 131 5.59 9.81 -4.91
C PRO A 131 6.40 10.02 -3.63
N TRP A 132 5.93 9.48 -2.51
CA TRP A 132 6.62 9.64 -1.23
C TRP A 132 7.92 8.86 -1.19
N LEU A 133 7.94 7.65 -1.73
CA LEU A 133 9.16 6.86 -1.85
C LEU A 133 10.19 7.53 -2.78
N ARG A 134 9.74 8.14 -3.87
CA ARG A 134 10.64 8.90 -4.78
C ARG A 134 11.16 10.20 -4.18
N ALA A 135 10.42 10.80 -3.25
CA ALA A 135 10.79 12.06 -2.61
C ALA A 135 11.65 11.87 -1.35
N ALA A 136 11.52 10.73 -0.65
CA ALA A 136 12.23 10.44 0.58
C ALA A 136 13.72 10.17 0.38
N LYS A 137 14.51 10.35 1.45
CA LYS A 137 15.94 9.96 1.50
C LYS A 137 16.14 8.51 1.94
N ALA A 138 15.27 8.03 2.82
CA ALA A 138 15.28 6.67 3.32
C ALA A 138 13.87 6.25 3.74
N LEU A 139 13.58 4.96 3.67
CA LEU A 139 12.37 4.35 4.21
C LEU A 139 12.69 3.56 5.48
N ILE A 140 11.90 3.73 6.53
CA ILE A 140 11.89 2.87 7.71
C ILE A 140 10.54 2.15 7.80
N HIS A 141 10.57 0.83 7.97
CA HIS A 141 9.36 0.04 8.12
C HIS A 141 9.58 -1.22 8.98
N ASN A 142 8.51 -1.99 9.20
CA ASN A 142 8.58 -3.35 9.74
C ASN A 142 7.58 -4.24 8.97
N GLY A 143 8.08 -5.14 8.13
CA GLY A 143 7.23 -6.07 7.39
C GLY A 143 6.17 -5.41 6.49
N CYS A 144 6.41 -4.21 5.96
CA CYS A 144 5.46 -3.54 5.07
C CYS A 144 5.82 -3.86 3.62
N THR A 145 4.83 -4.14 2.77
CA THR A 145 5.07 -4.37 1.32
C THR A 145 5.71 -3.17 0.62
N THR A 146 5.57 -1.97 1.20
CA THR A 146 6.30 -0.78 0.75
C THR A 146 7.82 -1.01 0.69
N GLY A 147 8.40 -1.87 1.54
CA GLY A 147 9.83 -2.21 1.47
C GLY A 147 10.22 -2.86 0.15
N VAL A 148 9.34 -3.68 -0.42
CA VAL A 148 9.54 -4.28 -1.76
C VAL A 148 9.50 -3.20 -2.84
N GLU A 149 8.56 -2.26 -2.73
CA GLU A 149 8.44 -1.15 -3.69
C GLU A 149 9.66 -0.21 -3.62
N ALA A 150 10.14 0.09 -2.41
CA ALA A 150 11.35 0.88 -2.18
C ALA A 150 12.59 0.22 -2.81
N PHE A 151 12.75 -1.10 -2.61
CA PHE A 151 13.82 -1.87 -3.23
C PHE A 151 13.80 -1.75 -4.76
N VAL A 152 12.63 -1.94 -5.38
CA VAL A 152 12.48 -1.84 -6.85
C VAL A 152 12.78 -0.43 -7.36
N MET A 153 12.54 0.61 -6.56
CA MET A 153 12.78 2.01 -6.91
C MET A 153 14.15 2.53 -6.46
N HIS A 154 15.02 1.65 -5.95
CA HIS A 154 16.35 2.01 -5.46
C HIS A 154 16.36 3.04 -4.30
N LEU A 155 15.31 3.06 -3.48
CA LEU A 155 15.28 3.82 -2.23
C LEU A 155 15.84 2.94 -1.10
N PRO A 156 16.91 3.36 -0.40
CA PRO A 156 17.42 2.63 0.77
C PRO A 156 16.33 2.48 1.84
N ALA A 157 16.10 1.24 2.25
CA ALA A 157 15.09 0.90 3.25
C ALA A 157 15.73 0.22 4.45
N ILE A 158 15.24 0.54 5.65
CA ILE A 158 15.61 -0.06 6.91
C ILE A 158 14.39 -0.79 7.48
N SER A 159 14.54 -2.09 7.74
CA SER A 159 13.58 -2.87 8.49
C SER A 159 13.94 -2.83 9.98
N TYR A 160 13.21 -2.04 10.77
CA TYR A 160 13.43 -1.94 12.21
C TYR A 160 12.76 -3.11 12.95
N ARG A 161 13.58 -3.97 13.57
CA ARG A 161 13.18 -5.24 14.21
C ARG A 161 13.66 -5.33 15.67
N ALA A 162 13.47 -4.26 16.45
CA ALA A 162 13.90 -4.22 17.86
C ALA A 162 13.28 -5.30 18.75
N THR A 163 12.11 -5.81 18.38
CA THR A 163 11.56 -7.06 18.94
C THR A 163 11.44 -8.03 17.77
N ALA A 164 12.44 -8.89 17.62
CA ALA A 164 12.46 -9.91 16.57
C ALA A 164 11.89 -11.22 17.10
N ASN A 165 11.06 -11.87 16.28
CA ASN A 165 10.58 -13.21 16.54
C ASN A 165 10.41 -13.94 15.21
N ASP A 166 11.35 -14.81 14.87
CA ASP A 166 11.38 -15.48 13.58
C ASP A 166 10.14 -16.33 13.30
N TYR A 167 9.46 -16.83 14.34
CA TYR A 167 8.20 -17.56 14.18
C TYR A 167 7.10 -16.68 13.54
N TYR A 168 7.07 -15.39 13.88
CA TYR A 168 6.09 -14.44 13.33
C TYR A 168 6.66 -13.62 12.15
N ASP A 169 7.96 -13.34 12.14
CA ASP A 169 8.60 -12.44 11.18
C ASP A 169 8.94 -13.13 9.84
N CYS A 170 9.35 -14.40 9.86
CA CYS A 170 9.83 -15.09 8.67
C CYS A 170 8.72 -15.59 7.74
N GLY A 171 7.46 -15.60 8.22
CA GLY A 171 6.30 -15.92 7.41
C GLY A 171 5.90 -14.78 6.47
N PHE A 172 4.76 -14.14 6.76
CA PHE A 172 4.18 -13.11 5.88
C PHE A 172 5.08 -11.88 5.67
N TYR A 173 6.04 -11.63 6.56
CA TYR A 173 6.87 -10.42 6.58
C TYR A 173 8.31 -10.64 6.10
N GLY A 174 8.68 -11.87 5.70
CA GLY A 174 10.06 -12.23 5.38
C GLY A 174 10.63 -11.44 4.19
N LEU A 175 9.90 -11.38 3.08
CA LEU A 175 10.36 -10.71 1.86
C LEU A 175 10.73 -9.23 2.05
N PRO A 176 9.84 -8.34 2.55
CA PRO A 176 10.19 -6.93 2.70
C PRO A 176 11.34 -6.70 3.69
N ASN A 177 11.48 -7.55 4.72
CA ASN A 177 12.57 -7.44 5.68
C ASN A 177 13.92 -7.84 5.06
N GLN A 178 13.94 -8.85 4.18
CA GLN A 178 15.17 -9.30 3.49
C GLN A 178 15.63 -8.36 2.37
N LEU A 179 14.73 -7.55 1.84
CA LEU A 179 15.04 -6.52 0.84
C LEU A 179 15.42 -5.16 1.46
N SER A 180 15.60 -5.12 2.78
CA SER A 180 15.91 -3.90 3.54
C SER A 180 17.08 -4.17 4.51
N HIS A 181 17.80 -3.11 4.89
CA HIS A 181 18.81 -3.20 5.95
C HIS A 181 18.13 -3.50 7.27
N GLN A 182 18.50 -4.60 7.93
CA GLN A 182 17.83 -5.02 9.16
C GLN A 182 18.57 -4.45 10.38
N CYS A 183 17.85 -3.74 11.24
CA CYS A 183 18.40 -3.18 12.48
C CYS A 183 17.59 -3.63 13.70
N PHE A 184 18.28 -4.09 14.74
CA PHE A 184 17.68 -4.71 15.92
C PHE A 184 17.69 -3.81 17.16
N ASN A 185 18.22 -2.60 17.04
CA ASN A 185 18.13 -1.56 18.06
C ASN A 185 18.32 -0.17 17.43
N PHE A 186 18.07 0.87 18.22
CA PHE A 186 18.14 2.25 17.73
C PHE A 186 19.54 2.66 17.28
N GLU A 187 20.60 2.16 17.94
CA GLU A 187 21.98 2.53 17.60
C GLU A 187 22.42 1.95 16.25
N GLU A 188 22.06 0.70 15.97
CA GLU A 188 22.23 0.10 14.64
C GLU A 188 21.46 0.87 13.56
N LEU A 189 20.21 1.24 13.86
CA LEU A 189 19.39 2.02 12.95
C LEU A 189 20.02 3.38 12.68
N ARG A 190 20.48 4.08 13.72
CA ARG A 190 21.11 5.40 13.62
C ARG A 190 22.34 5.34 12.72
N LYS A 191 23.27 4.41 12.96
CA LYS A 191 24.48 4.24 12.14
C LYS A 191 24.16 3.91 10.69
N THR A 192 23.23 2.98 10.47
CA THR A 192 22.80 2.58 9.13
C THR A 192 22.19 3.76 8.38
N LEU A 193 21.34 4.53 9.05
CA LEU A 193 20.70 5.71 8.48
C LEU A 193 21.72 6.82 8.20
N GLU A 194 22.70 7.04 9.07
CA GLU A 194 23.81 7.98 8.83
C GLU A 194 24.56 7.63 7.54
N SER A 195 24.96 6.37 7.36
CA SER A 195 25.62 5.92 6.12
C SER A 195 24.73 6.00 4.88
N ILE A 196 23.42 5.82 5.01
CA ILE A 196 22.47 6.02 3.90
C ILE A 196 22.40 7.50 3.53
N LEU A 197 22.28 8.38 4.52
CA LEU A 197 22.13 9.82 4.32
C LEU A 197 23.43 10.48 3.83
N SER A 198 24.59 9.90 4.12
CA SER A 198 25.89 10.29 3.55
C SER A 198 26.20 9.66 2.20
N GLU A 199 25.26 8.89 1.62
CA GLU A 199 25.39 8.17 0.35
C GLU A 199 26.49 7.09 0.33
N GLU A 200 27.03 6.71 1.50
CA GLU A 200 27.99 5.61 1.66
C GLU A 200 27.30 4.23 1.53
N LEU A 201 26.01 4.16 1.87
CA LEU A 201 25.23 2.93 1.85
C LEU A 201 23.96 3.07 1.00
N GLY A 202 23.89 2.34 -0.10
CA GLY A 202 22.73 2.28 -0.99
C GLY A 202 21.69 1.24 -0.56
N THR A 203 20.88 0.77 -1.52
CA THR A 203 19.96 -0.36 -1.31
C THR A 203 20.73 -1.67 -1.10
N VAL A 204 20.12 -2.62 -0.40
CA VAL A 204 20.61 -4.01 -0.36
C VAL A 204 20.69 -4.55 -1.79
N ASP A 205 21.69 -5.36 -2.12
CA ASP A 205 21.74 -6.09 -3.40
C ASP A 205 21.19 -7.51 -3.21
N ASN A 206 19.97 -7.73 -3.69
CA ASN A 206 19.33 -9.05 -3.65
C ASN A 206 18.40 -9.27 -4.86
N ASN A 207 18.96 -9.08 -6.05
CA ASN A 207 18.21 -9.19 -7.31
C ASN A 207 17.61 -10.60 -7.51
N SER A 208 18.30 -11.66 -7.09
CA SER A 208 17.81 -13.03 -7.22
C SER A 208 16.55 -13.30 -6.40
N LEU A 209 16.46 -12.75 -5.19
CA LEU A 209 15.28 -12.89 -4.35
C LEU A 209 14.08 -12.17 -4.97
N ILE A 210 14.24 -10.93 -5.41
CA ILE A 210 13.12 -10.19 -5.99
C ILE A 210 12.67 -10.78 -7.33
N ASP A 211 13.57 -11.34 -8.13
CA ASP A 211 13.24 -11.97 -9.41
C ASP A 211 12.37 -13.23 -9.25
N HIS A 212 12.48 -13.89 -8.10
CA HIS A 212 11.57 -14.99 -7.74
C HIS A 212 10.13 -14.53 -7.52
N TYR A 213 9.94 -13.34 -6.94
CA TYR A 213 8.62 -12.83 -6.52
C TYR A 213 7.98 -11.86 -7.52
N LEU A 214 8.77 -11.14 -8.31
CA LEU A 214 8.30 -10.04 -9.15
C LEU A 214 8.70 -10.22 -10.61
N ALA A 215 7.70 -10.39 -11.48
CA ALA A 215 7.88 -10.43 -12.93
C ALA A 215 7.71 -9.03 -13.56
N ALA A 216 8.06 -8.89 -14.86
CA ALA A 216 7.95 -7.64 -15.62
C ALA A 216 8.75 -6.45 -15.06
N ARG A 217 9.87 -6.72 -14.38
CA ARG A 217 10.84 -5.68 -13.97
C ARG A 217 11.48 -4.97 -15.17
N SER A 218 11.58 -5.66 -16.30
CA SER A 218 12.04 -5.16 -17.60
C SER A 218 11.17 -5.73 -18.73
N GLY A 219 11.36 -5.23 -19.96
CA GLY A 219 10.58 -5.65 -21.14
C GLY A 219 9.14 -5.12 -21.11
N PRO A 220 8.16 -5.84 -21.68
CA PRO A 220 6.77 -5.39 -21.68
C PRO A 220 6.22 -5.13 -20.27
N LEU A 221 5.43 -4.08 -20.12
CA LEU A 221 4.74 -3.71 -18.89
C LEU A 221 3.76 -4.81 -18.47
N ALA A 222 3.44 -4.86 -17.17
CA ALA A 222 2.45 -5.81 -16.66
C ALA A 222 1.09 -5.64 -17.36
N CYS A 223 0.66 -4.42 -17.66
CA CYS A 223 -0.58 -4.16 -18.38
C CYS A 223 -0.54 -4.69 -19.82
N GLU A 224 0.57 -4.51 -20.54
CA GLU A 224 0.75 -5.05 -21.91
C GLU A 224 0.67 -6.57 -21.90
N ARG A 225 1.39 -7.23 -20.99
CA ARG A 225 1.34 -8.70 -20.85
C ARG A 225 -0.07 -9.21 -20.53
N ILE A 226 -0.84 -8.46 -19.74
CA ILE A 226 -2.24 -8.80 -19.44
C ILE A 226 -3.10 -8.63 -20.69
N VAL A 227 -2.95 -7.52 -21.42
CA VAL A 227 -3.67 -7.25 -22.67
C VAL A 227 -3.37 -8.32 -23.72
N ASP A 228 -2.09 -8.71 -23.91
CA ASP A 228 -1.70 -9.77 -24.83
C ASP A 228 -2.43 -11.10 -24.57
N VAL A 229 -2.64 -11.44 -23.29
CA VAL A 229 -3.39 -12.65 -22.90
C VAL A 229 -4.88 -12.46 -23.17
N LEU A 230 -5.43 -11.29 -22.87
CA LEU A 230 -6.84 -10.98 -23.13
C LEU A 230 -7.18 -10.99 -24.62
N GLU A 231 -6.29 -10.47 -25.47
CA GLU A 231 -6.43 -10.49 -26.93
C GLU A 231 -6.46 -11.92 -27.47
N LYS A 232 -5.57 -12.79 -26.99
CA LYS A 232 -5.57 -14.22 -27.35
C LYS A 232 -6.88 -14.91 -26.95
N ILE A 233 -7.35 -14.67 -25.72
CA ILE A 233 -8.62 -15.21 -25.24
C ILE A 233 -9.80 -14.70 -26.10
N SER A 234 -9.78 -13.42 -26.47
CA SER A 234 -10.82 -12.81 -27.29
C SER A 234 -10.83 -13.37 -28.72
N ALA A 235 -9.66 -13.50 -29.35
CA ALA A 235 -9.51 -14.10 -30.67
C ALA A 235 -10.06 -15.54 -30.72
N ASP A 236 -9.85 -16.32 -29.65
CA ASP A 236 -10.41 -17.67 -29.52
C ASP A 236 -11.93 -17.67 -29.22
N GLN A 237 -12.46 -16.62 -28.58
CA GLN A 237 -13.91 -16.48 -28.36
C GLN A 237 -14.68 -16.20 -29.65
N PHE A 238 -14.13 -15.44 -30.61
CA PHE A 238 -14.76 -15.24 -31.92
C PHE A 238 -14.90 -16.54 -32.73
N ARG A 239 -14.25 -17.62 -32.31
CA ARG A 239 -14.40 -18.97 -32.89
C ARG A 239 -15.51 -19.80 -32.25
N ARG A 240 -16.11 -19.33 -31.14
CA ARG A 240 -17.19 -20.05 -30.45
C ARG A 240 -18.55 -19.57 -30.97
N PRO A 241 -19.50 -20.49 -31.21
CA PRO A 241 -20.85 -20.10 -31.59
C PRO A 241 -21.49 -19.28 -30.48
N GLU A 242 -22.33 -18.31 -30.85
CA GLU A 242 -23.09 -17.54 -29.87
C GLU A 242 -23.92 -18.46 -28.96
N PRO A 243 -24.03 -18.15 -27.66
CA PRO A 243 -24.88 -18.91 -26.76
C PRO A 243 -26.34 -18.84 -27.21
N ALA A 244 -27.07 -19.95 -27.02
CA ALA A 244 -28.48 -20.00 -27.38
C ALA A 244 -29.27 -18.91 -26.63
N LEU A 245 -30.38 -18.46 -27.22
CA LEU A 245 -31.18 -17.36 -26.67
C LEU A 245 -31.63 -17.63 -25.23
N LYS A 246 -31.94 -18.89 -24.92
CA LYS A 246 -32.28 -19.35 -23.56
C LYS A 246 -31.14 -19.13 -22.57
N ASP A 247 -29.90 -19.45 -22.95
CA ASP A 247 -28.72 -19.29 -22.09
C ASP A 247 -28.39 -17.81 -21.88
N ARG A 248 -28.60 -16.98 -22.92
CA ARG A 248 -28.49 -15.52 -22.79
C ARG A 248 -29.51 -14.97 -21.79
N MET A 249 -30.75 -15.43 -21.86
CA MET A 249 -31.81 -15.02 -20.94
C MET A 249 -31.54 -15.49 -19.50
N ASP A 250 -31.14 -16.76 -19.31
CA ASP A 250 -30.77 -17.29 -17.98
C ASP A 250 -29.57 -16.54 -17.40
N GLY A 251 -28.54 -16.27 -18.21
CA GLY A 251 -27.38 -15.47 -17.80
C GLY A 251 -27.77 -14.05 -17.38
N CYS A 252 -28.63 -13.39 -18.15
CA CYS A 252 -29.13 -12.05 -17.82
C CYS A 252 -29.96 -12.06 -16.52
N LEU A 253 -30.83 -13.06 -16.35
CA LEU A 253 -31.62 -13.23 -15.13
C LEU A 253 -30.72 -13.45 -13.92
N ARG A 254 -29.75 -14.37 -14.00
CA ARG A 254 -28.78 -14.65 -12.92
C ARG A 254 -27.96 -13.41 -12.57
N ALA A 255 -27.46 -12.67 -13.57
CA ALA A 255 -26.70 -11.45 -13.35
C ALA A 255 -27.56 -10.38 -12.65
N THR A 256 -28.80 -10.21 -13.09
CA THR A 256 -29.77 -9.27 -12.51
C THR A 256 -30.12 -9.65 -11.07
N THR A 257 -30.44 -10.92 -10.82
CA THR A 257 -30.73 -11.44 -9.48
C THR A 257 -29.54 -11.26 -8.54
N ARG A 258 -28.33 -11.60 -9.00
CA ARG A 258 -27.10 -11.38 -8.21
C ARG A 258 -26.88 -9.90 -7.90
N ARG A 259 -27.15 -9.01 -8.84
CA ARG A 259 -27.06 -7.55 -8.64
C ARG A 259 -28.04 -7.07 -7.58
N LEU A 260 -29.29 -7.55 -7.62
CA LEU A 260 -30.31 -7.22 -6.61
C LEU A 260 -29.92 -7.73 -5.22
N ILE A 261 -29.48 -8.99 -5.12
CA ILE A 261 -29.00 -9.58 -3.86
C ILE A 261 -27.84 -8.76 -3.31
N LYS A 262 -26.82 -8.45 -4.12
CA LYS A 262 -25.66 -7.66 -3.68
C LYS A 262 -26.06 -6.25 -3.25
N ARG A 263 -27.03 -5.63 -3.92
CA ARG A 263 -27.58 -4.33 -3.52
C ARG A 263 -28.27 -4.44 -2.17
N PHE A 264 -29.11 -5.44 -1.95
CA PHE A 264 -29.78 -5.63 -0.66
C PHE A 264 -28.78 -5.90 0.47
N LEU A 265 -27.85 -6.85 0.26
CA LEU A 265 -26.79 -7.18 1.22
C LEU A 265 -25.85 -6.00 1.52
N SER A 266 -25.77 -5.00 0.63
CA SER A 266 -24.95 -3.81 0.88
C SER A 266 -25.48 -2.91 2.00
N TYR A 267 -26.78 -2.99 2.30
CA TYR A 267 -27.44 -2.18 3.32
C TYR A 267 -27.48 -2.85 4.71
N LEU A 268 -27.03 -4.11 4.83
CA LEU A 268 -26.98 -4.80 6.13
C LEU A 268 -25.89 -4.24 7.05
N PRO A 269 -26.07 -4.36 8.38
CA PRO A 269 -24.99 -4.20 9.36
C PRO A 269 -23.73 -4.99 8.95
N ASP A 270 -22.56 -4.38 9.06
CA ASP A 270 -21.24 -5.00 8.78
C ASP A 270 -20.91 -5.44 7.34
N SER A 271 -21.75 -5.09 6.36
CA SER A 271 -21.50 -5.43 4.95
C SER A 271 -20.21 -4.81 4.40
N HIS A 272 -19.37 -5.62 3.75
CA HIS A 272 -18.16 -5.17 3.05
C HIS A 272 -18.48 -4.22 1.88
N ASN A 273 -19.71 -4.24 1.37
CA ASN A 273 -20.09 -3.51 0.16
C ASN A 273 -20.97 -2.30 0.41
N ARG A 274 -20.92 -1.71 1.61
CA ARG A 274 -21.67 -0.48 1.88
C ARG A 274 -21.33 0.61 0.85
N PRO A 275 -22.33 1.28 0.27
CA PRO A 275 -22.08 2.35 -0.70
C PRO A 275 -21.18 3.46 -0.15
N GLU A 276 -21.25 3.77 1.15
CA GLU A 276 -20.35 4.74 1.79
C GLU A 276 -18.89 4.28 1.76
N PHE A 277 -18.64 3.02 2.10
CA PHE A 277 -17.30 2.44 2.09
C PHE A 277 -16.72 2.37 0.66
N HIS A 278 -17.56 2.03 -0.33
CA HIS A 278 -17.17 2.08 -1.74
C HIS A 278 -16.85 3.50 -2.21
N ARG A 279 -17.68 4.50 -1.90
CA ARG A 279 -17.41 5.91 -2.22
C ARG A 279 -16.16 6.45 -1.52
N HIS A 280 -15.89 6.00 -0.31
CA HIS A 280 -14.66 6.35 0.41
C HIS A 280 -13.43 5.74 -0.28
N ARG A 281 -13.50 4.47 -0.72
CA ARG A 281 -12.38 3.77 -1.36
C ARG A 281 -12.15 4.18 -2.82
N TYR A 282 -13.22 4.50 -3.54
CA TYR A 282 -13.22 4.87 -4.96
C TYR A 282 -14.00 6.18 -5.14
N PRO A 283 -13.39 7.34 -4.81
CA PRO A 283 -14.03 8.62 -5.02
C PRO A 283 -14.24 8.90 -6.52
N ASP A 284 -15.30 9.66 -6.82
CA ASP A 284 -15.60 10.10 -8.18
C ASP A 284 -14.40 10.85 -8.78
N ILE A 285 -14.07 10.56 -10.05
CA ILE A 285 -13.02 11.25 -10.79
C ILE A 285 -13.65 12.07 -11.92
N SER A 286 -13.20 13.31 -12.08
CA SER A 286 -13.68 14.15 -13.17
C SER A 286 -13.09 13.71 -14.51
N LEU A 287 -13.77 14.02 -15.62
CA LEU A 287 -13.26 13.78 -16.96
C LEU A 287 -11.91 14.49 -17.19
N ALA A 288 -11.76 15.71 -16.67
CA ALA A 288 -10.51 16.47 -16.75
C ALA A 288 -9.37 15.74 -16.02
N ALA A 289 -9.60 15.28 -14.78
CA ALA A 289 -8.60 14.55 -14.02
C ALA A 289 -8.24 13.20 -14.67
N MET A 290 -9.20 12.51 -15.29
CA MET A 290 -8.91 11.29 -16.03
C MET A 290 -8.08 11.58 -17.30
N SER A 291 -8.42 12.65 -18.03
CA SER A 291 -7.68 13.07 -19.23
C SER A 291 -6.25 13.45 -18.89
N GLU A 292 -6.04 14.15 -17.77
CA GLU A 292 -4.72 14.47 -17.24
C GLU A 292 -3.91 13.20 -16.92
N ARG A 293 -4.52 12.19 -16.27
CA ARG A 293 -3.84 10.91 -16.01
C ARG A 293 -3.40 10.20 -17.28
N VAL A 294 -4.25 10.19 -18.32
CA VAL A 294 -3.90 9.62 -19.63
C VAL A 294 -2.74 10.39 -20.25
N LEU A 295 -2.77 11.72 -20.20
CA LEU A 295 -1.69 12.57 -20.70
C LEU A 295 -0.36 12.29 -19.99
N ARG A 296 -0.37 12.17 -18.65
CA ARG A 296 0.84 11.84 -17.87
C ARG A 296 1.41 10.46 -18.21
N ILE A 297 0.55 9.46 -18.43
CA ILE A 297 1.01 8.13 -18.88
C ILE A 297 1.65 8.23 -20.26
N LYS A 298 1.01 8.93 -21.20
CA LYS A 298 1.57 9.17 -22.54
C LYS A 298 2.94 9.84 -22.48
N GLN A 299 3.06 10.92 -21.70
CA GLN A 299 4.32 11.64 -21.53
C GLN A 299 5.41 10.76 -20.94
N ALA A 300 5.09 9.96 -19.91
CA ALA A 300 6.03 9.02 -19.30
C ALA A 300 6.51 7.96 -20.32
N LEU A 301 5.63 7.49 -21.20
CA LEU A 301 5.95 6.48 -22.21
C LEU A 301 6.49 7.05 -23.53
N GLY A 302 6.52 8.38 -23.70
CA GLY A 302 6.86 9.02 -24.97
C GLY A 302 5.85 8.77 -26.10
N ASP A 303 4.58 8.49 -25.75
CA ASP A 303 3.52 8.22 -26.72
C ASP A 303 2.89 9.52 -27.25
N SER A 304 2.99 9.73 -28.57
CA SER A 304 2.45 10.90 -29.27
C SER A 304 1.02 10.71 -29.80
N ASN A 305 0.43 9.51 -29.72
CA ASN A 305 -0.88 9.22 -30.31
C ASN A 305 -2.01 10.06 -29.71
N GLU A 306 -2.84 10.69 -30.52
CA GLU A 306 -4.01 11.42 -30.01
C GLU A 306 -5.05 10.44 -29.45
N LEU A 307 -5.36 10.60 -28.17
CA LEU A 307 -6.30 9.74 -27.44
C LEU A 307 -7.45 10.59 -26.92
N LYS A 308 -8.67 10.13 -27.15
CA LYS A 308 -9.90 10.73 -26.64
C LYS A 308 -10.36 10.00 -25.39
N VAL A 309 -10.67 10.78 -24.36
CA VAL A 309 -11.31 10.26 -23.14
C VAL A 309 -12.78 10.66 -23.13
N LYS A 310 -13.67 9.68 -23.03
CA LYS A 310 -15.12 9.88 -22.92
C LYS A 310 -15.62 9.26 -21.62
N GLN A 311 -16.35 10.03 -20.82
CA GLN A 311 -17.01 9.50 -19.64
C GLN A 311 -18.26 8.70 -20.04
N ILE A 312 -18.33 7.41 -19.69
CA ILE A 312 -19.50 6.54 -19.89
C ILE A 312 -20.41 6.59 -18.66
N SER A 313 -19.82 6.56 -17.47
CA SER A 313 -20.52 6.67 -16.18
C SER A 313 -19.64 7.44 -15.18
N LYS A 314 -20.12 7.62 -13.95
CA LYS A 314 -19.36 8.33 -12.91
C LYS A 314 -17.96 7.74 -12.70
N GLU A 315 -17.83 6.42 -12.76
CA GLU A 315 -16.58 5.69 -12.49
C GLU A 315 -15.99 5.00 -13.73
N THR A 316 -16.66 5.06 -14.89
CA THR A 316 -16.22 4.38 -16.12
C THR A 316 -15.92 5.37 -17.23
N PHE A 317 -14.72 5.26 -17.79
CA PHE A 317 -14.21 6.08 -18.88
C PHE A 317 -13.81 5.18 -20.04
N GLN A 318 -14.12 5.63 -21.24
CA GLN A 318 -13.63 5.05 -22.48
C GLN A 318 -12.45 5.87 -22.96
N ILE A 319 -11.37 5.17 -23.30
CA ILE A 319 -10.20 5.74 -23.97
C ILE A 319 -10.17 5.12 -25.36
N SER A 320 -10.11 5.94 -26.39
CA SER A 320 -9.98 5.49 -27.79
C SER A 320 -8.97 6.36 -28.51
N PRO A 321 -8.34 5.85 -29.59
CA PRO A 321 -7.72 6.73 -30.58
C PRO A 321 -8.72 7.79 -31.06
N GLU A 322 -8.22 8.96 -31.43
CA GLU A 322 -9.04 9.95 -32.14
C GLU A 322 -9.53 9.48 -33.51
#